data_AF-A0A9P1G8V0-F1
#
_entry.id   AF-A0A9P1G8V0-F1
#
_cell.length_a   1.000
_cell.length_b   1.000
_cell.length_c   1.000
_cell.angle_alpha   90.00
_cell.angle_beta   90.00
_cell.angle_gamma   90.00
#
_symmetry.space_group_name_H-M   'P 1'
#
loop_
_entity.id
_entity.type
_entity.pdbx_description
1 polymer ?
#
loop_
_entity_poly.entity_id
_entity_poly.type
_entity_poly.pdbx_seq_one_letter_code
_entity_poly.pdbx_strand_id
1 'polypeptide(L)'
;MARVAELAESAACSRSRGLIALCLLCWAKPACAFFEEIFGGGGQFHFEMGGGRRAPEPVQWPSGVSDEVSKTMSWLKGTEWQWNNDGFTLKLTRDQEIDAPIQQCNQGCKWTAENGKLYLFIGSAGIFELNAPDGKPSRLEGQRLKGFSRRNSREKLTLTFHRIFDHEAVDLDKDLYQVLGIPEDADEATIKKVYRKLSIQYHPDKSPDEASKAKFAEIRDAYEVLNDPDKKILYDTGGMASVKEAEKGKVESTGDMHSEIQVNLEDLYLGSQFQATVKRGIVCRGCRKNPSSPNCKGCGRCKNQIKVVQVQMGPFLTQQQQEVPSKEKCKQVDAPLEVHIEKGMTSGDTVTFPRMAEERPGMLPGSVILKLKAKKHPKFQRNGNDLHTELTISLRESLLGWSRTITHLDGHTVEVKQTDVTKHLQVVRMRGEGMPLRDDPASFGDLHVKVSVEFPKTLTAAQKDAIAQVFTDERQDL
;
A
#
# COMPACT_ATOMS: atom_id res chain seq x y z
N MET A 1 22.22 50.49 5.96
CA MET A 1 22.96 51.42 6.86
C MET A 1 21.95 52.09 7.81
N ALA A 2 22.41 52.79 8.85
CA ALA A 2 21.75 53.89 9.60
C ALA A 2 20.23 53.77 9.91
N ARG A 3 19.82 53.59 11.17
CA ARG A 3 19.55 54.65 12.20
C ARG A 3 18.30 55.50 11.89
N VAL A 4 17.22 55.48 12.70
CA VAL A 4 17.03 55.89 14.13
C VAL A 4 16.55 57.35 14.26
N ALA A 5 15.73 57.61 15.29
CA ALA A 5 15.14 58.88 15.78
C ALA A 5 13.66 59.12 15.40
N GLU A 6 12.79 59.73 16.23
CA GLU A 6 12.80 60.09 17.68
C GLU A 6 11.31 60.24 18.16
N LEU A 7 10.94 59.98 19.43
CA LEU A 7 10.75 60.94 20.58
C LEU A 7 9.91 62.22 20.25
N ALA A 8 9.00 62.73 21.09
CA ALA A 8 8.43 62.30 22.39
C ALA A 8 7.14 63.13 22.73
N GLU A 9 6.81 63.27 24.03
CA GLU A 9 5.81 64.19 24.65
C GLU A 9 4.31 63.81 24.50
N SER A 10 3.39 64.10 25.45
CA SER A 10 3.42 64.40 26.91
C SER A 10 1.96 64.30 27.46
N ALA A 11 1.52 64.56 28.71
CA ALA A 11 2.10 65.06 29.97
C ALA A 11 1.20 64.68 31.19
N ALA A 12 1.75 64.77 32.43
CA ALA A 12 1.06 65.14 33.69
C ALA A 12 -0.09 64.24 34.27
N CYS A 13 -0.55 64.37 35.55
CA CYS A 13 0.11 64.60 36.85
C CYS A 13 -0.89 64.33 38.03
N SER A 14 -0.46 64.50 39.29
CA SER A 14 -1.15 64.33 40.61
C SER A 14 -1.23 62.88 41.14
N ARG A 15 -0.87 62.51 42.39
CA ARG A 15 -1.06 63.06 43.77
C ARG A 15 -2.49 62.82 44.32
N SER A 16 -2.73 62.34 45.56
CA SER A 16 -1.84 61.90 46.66
C SER A 16 -2.64 61.24 47.82
N ARG A 17 -1.98 60.86 48.93
CA ARG A 17 -2.48 60.23 50.20
C ARG A 17 -2.67 58.71 50.13
N GLY A 18 -2.21 57.87 51.07
CA GLY A 18 -1.21 58.05 52.14
C GLY A 18 -1.73 57.97 53.59
N LEU A 19 -1.58 56.80 54.23
CA LEU A 19 -1.60 56.42 55.68
C LEU A 19 -1.80 54.87 55.68
N ILE A 20 -0.84 53.99 56.03
CA ILE A 20 -0.04 53.74 57.25
C ILE A 20 -0.78 52.95 58.35
N ALA A 21 -0.55 51.64 58.36
CA ALA A 21 -0.44 50.72 59.52
C ALA A 21 0.43 49.53 59.02
N LEU A 22 1.60 49.19 59.58
CA LEU A 22 1.88 48.51 60.86
C LEU A 22 1.19 47.13 60.99
N CYS A 23 1.88 46.03 61.32
CA CYS A 23 3.33 45.83 61.58
C CYS A 23 3.76 44.34 61.47
N LEU A 24 5.01 44.03 61.89
CA LEU A 24 5.67 42.70 62.02
C LEU A 24 6.17 42.06 60.70
N LEU A 25 7.45 42.26 60.32
CA LEU A 25 8.70 41.55 60.74
C LEU A 25 8.85 40.16 60.08
N CYS A 26 9.77 39.95 59.14
CA CYS A 26 11.22 39.61 59.30
C CYS A 26 11.45 38.16 59.77
N TRP A 27 12.41 37.36 59.26
CA TRP A 27 13.59 37.58 58.38
C TRP A 27 14.06 36.19 57.81
N ALA A 28 15.09 35.96 56.96
CA ALA A 28 16.14 36.76 56.30
C ALA A 28 16.66 36.06 55.01
N LYS A 29 17.68 36.65 54.35
CA LYS A 29 18.64 36.14 53.34
C LYS A 29 19.96 36.94 53.54
N PRO A 30 21.16 36.63 52.97
CA PRO A 30 21.52 35.82 51.79
C PRO A 30 22.29 34.53 52.23
N ALA A 31 23.32 33.93 51.60
CA ALA A 31 24.19 34.21 50.43
C ALA A 31 24.87 32.87 49.98
N CYS A 32 25.43 32.68 48.77
CA CYS A 32 25.35 33.40 47.49
C CYS A 32 25.74 32.43 46.32
N ALA A 33 26.02 32.94 45.12
CA ALA A 33 26.20 32.18 43.88
C ALA A 33 27.66 31.98 43.41
N PHE A 34 28.00 30.80 42.87
CA PHE A 34 29.00 30.64 41.80
C PHE A 34 28.91 29.28 41.03
N PHE A 35 27.88 29.09 40.20
CA PHE A 35 27.96 28.28 38.97
C PHE A 35 26.75 28.57 38.08
N GLU A 36 26.98 28.81 36.78
CA GLU A 36 25.94 28.71 35.75
C GLU A 36 26.17 27.39 34.99
N GLU A 37 25.25 26.43 35.13
CA GLU A 37 24.88 25.57 34.00
C GLU A 37 23.54 24.86 34.25
N ILE A 38 22.70 24.85 33.23
CA ILE A 38 21.44 24.08 33.10
C ILE A 38 20.32 24.43 34.12
N PHE A 39 19.21 24.99 33.58
CA PHE A 39 17.95 25.41 34.24
C PHE A 39 17.98 26.71 35.07
N GLY A 40 17.21 27.73 34.65
CA GLY A 40 16.96 28.92 35.50
C GLY A 40 16.50 30.23 34.82
N GLY A 41 16.22 30.26 33.51
CA GLY A 41 16.09 31.51 32.74
C GLY A 41 14.68 31.96 32.33
N GLY A 42 13.86 32.44 33.27
CA GLY A 42 12.91 33.55 33.05
C GLY A 42 11.82 33.50 31.96
N GLY A 43 11.52 32.36 31.33
CA GLY A 43 10.38 32.24 30.40
C GLY A 43 9.05 32.06 31.14
N GLN A 44 8.03 32.89 30.84
CA GLN A 44 6.69 32.75 31.41
C GLN A 44 5.90 31.63 30.71
N PHE A 45 6.28 30.38 30.98
CA PHE A 45 5.65 29.20 30.39
C PHE A 45 4.21 29.02 30.88
N HIS A 46 3.28 28.97 29.93
CA HIS A 46 1.87 28.68 30.18
C HIS A 46 1.71 27.17 30.42
N PHE A 47 1.85 26.73 31.67
CA PHE A 47 1.63 25.34 32.06
C PHE A 47 0.14 24.97 31.98
N GLU A 48 -0.29 24.49 30.81
CA GLU A 48 -1.42 23.56 30.80
C GLU A 48 -1.01 22.28 31.54
N MET A 49 -1.67 22.03 32.67
CA MET A 49 -1.53 20.80 33.46
C MET A 49 -2.25 19.64 32.74
N GLY A 50 -1.68 19.21 31.61
CA GLY A 50 -2.04 17.95 30.95
C GLY A 50 -1.88 16.80 31.94
N GLY A 51 -2.99 16.19 32.35
CA GLY A 51 -3.03 15.32 33.52
C GLY A 51 -4.32 15.42 34.34
N GLY A 52 -5.16 16.42 34.07
CA GLY A 52 -6.59 16.32 34.36
C GLY A 52 -7.14 15.06 33.69
N ARG A 53 -7.41 14.01 34.49
CA ARG A 53 -8.09 12.80 34.02
C ARG A 53 -9.41 13.27 33.40
N ARG A 54 -9.66 12.96 32.13
CA ARG A 54 -11.03 13.07 31.60
C ARG A 54 -11.92 12.27 32.55
N ALA A 55 -13.03 12.85 33.00
CA ALA A 55 -14.03 12.07 33.71
C ALA A 55 -14.37 10.86 32.82
N PRO A 56 -14.40 9.63 33.35
CA PRO A 56 -14.74 8.46 32.54
C PRO A 56 -16.10 8.73 31.91
N GLU A 57 -16.18 8.61 30.59
CA GLU A 57 -17.41 8.92 29.86
C GLU A 57 -18.55 8.04 30.38
N PRO A 58 -19.77 8.59 30.56
CA PRO A 58 -20.87 7.83 31.12
C PRO A 58 -21.16 6.61 30.25
N VAL A 59 -21.16 5.44 30.87
CA VAL A 59 -21.43 4.14 30.23
C VAL A 59 -22.71 4.22 29.41
N GLN A 60 -22.62 4.02 28.10
CA GLN A 60 -23.78 4.09 27.23
C GLN A 60 -24.49 2.74 27.21
N TRP A 61 -25.50 2.61 28.07
CA TRP A 61 -26.39 1.45 28.08
C TRP A 61 -27.20 1.32 26.77
N PRO A 62 -27.69 0.12 26.43
CA PRO A 62 -28.50 -0.09 25.24
C PRO A 62 -29.75 0.81 25.19
N SER A 63 -30.22 1.15 23.99
CA SER A 63 -31.39 2.02 23.80
C SER A 63 -32.63 1.48 24.53
N GLY A 64 -33.11 2.24 25.53
CA GLY A 64 -34.22 1.81 26.41
C GLY A 64 -33.79 1.17 27.73
N VAL A 65 -32.51 1.32 28.12
CA VAL A 65 -31.99 1.00 29.46
C VAL A 65 -31.35 2.26 30.05
N SER A 66 -31.60 2.51 31.33
CA SER A 66 -31.16 3.71 32.05
C SER A 66 -30.08 3.43 33.10
N ASP A 67 -29.38 4.49 33.52
CA ASP A 67 -28.46 4.51 34.68
C ASP A 67 -29.24 4.51 36.03
N GLU A 68 -30.54 4.17 36.04
CA GLU A 68 -31.39 4.05 37.24
C GLU A 68 -31.91 2.61 37.43
N VAL A 69 -31.38 1.89 38.44
CA VAL A 69 -31.93 0.59 38.87
C VAL A 69 -33.41 0.69 39.22
N SER A 70 -34.24 -0.07 38.51
CA SER A 70 -35.70 -0.08 38.66
C SER A 70 -36.15 -0.46 40.07
N LYS A 71 -37.24 0.17 40.54
CA LYS A 71 -37.80 -0.02 41.89
C LYS A 71 -38.21 -1.46 42.20
N THR A 72 -38.42 -2.31 41.20
CA THR A 72 -38.72 -3.74 41.35
C THR A 72 -37.47 -4.62 41.52
N MET A 73 -36.27 -4.05 41.32
CA MET A 73 -34.97 -4.74 41.34
C MET A 73 -33.97 -4.06 42.28
N SER A 74 -34.38 -3.04 43.05
CA SER A 74 -33.53 -2.33 44.01
C SER A 74 -32.97 -3.21 45.13
N TRP A 75 -33.57 -4.37 45.39
CA TRP A 75 -33.07 -5.39 46.33
C TRP A 75 -31.70 -5.97 45.93
N LEU A 76 -31.29 -5.82 44.66
CA LEU A 76 -29.95 -6.19 44.18
C LEU A 76 -28.83 -5.33 44.80
N LYS A 77 -29.15 -4.12 45.29
CA LYS A 77 -28.17 -3.17 45.84
C LYS A 77 -27.58 -3.67 47.16
N GLY A 78 -26.30 -4.07 47.13
CA GLY A 78 -25.56 -4.65 48.25
C GLY A 78 -25.49 -6.19 48.23
N THR A 79 -25.89 -6.85 47.14
CA THR A 79 -25.83 -8.32 47.02
C THR A 79 -24.44 -8.84 46.67
N GLU A 80 -24.09 -10.00 47.20
CA GLU A 80 -22.81 -10.70 47.00
C GLU A 80 -23.05 -12.04 46.28
N TRP A 81 -22.31 -12.26 45.19
CA TRP A 81 -22.46 -13.35 44.24
C TRP A 81 -21.17 -14.16 44.16
N GLN A 82 -21.25 -15.50 44.08
CA GLN A 82 -20.08 -16.38 43.93
C GLN A 82 -20.04 -16.98 42.53
N TRP A 83 -18.90 -16.83 41.84
CA TRP A 83 -18.72 -17.30 40.47
C TRP A 83 -17.93 -18.62 40.45
N ASN A 84 -18.58 -19.70 40.01
CA ASN A 84 -18.03 -21.06 39.96
C ASN A 84 -17.46 -21.56 41.31
N ASN A 85 -16.68 -22.65 41.25
CA ASN A 85 -15.95 -23.18 42.41
C ASN A 85 -14.64 -22.42 42.69
N ASP A 86 -14.22 -21.52 41.79
CA ASP A 86 -12.87 -20.94 41.75
C ASP A 86 -12.72 -19.67 42.62
N GLY A 87 -13.55 -19.54 43.66
CA GLY A 87 -13.36 -18.64 44.80
C GLY A 87 -13.67 -17.15 44.59
N PHE A 88 -13.87 -16.68 43.36
CA PHE A 88 -14.17 -15.27 43.10
C PHE A 88 -15.56 -14.84 43.61
N THR A 89 -15.62 -13.65 44.21
CA THR A 89 -16.84 -12.99 44.68
C THR A 89 -17.05 -11.66 43.95
N LEU A 90 -18.29 -11.40 43.57
CA LEU A 90 -18.75 -10.19 42.90
C LEU A 90 -19.79 -9.50 43.78
N LYS A 91 -19.61 -8.21 44.05
CA LYS A 91 -20.46 -7.44 44.95
C LYS A 91 -21.05 -6.24 44.23
N LEU A 92 -22.38 -6.23 44.14
CA LEU A 92 -23.14 -5.13 43.54
C LEU A 92 -23.27 -4.03 44.59
N THR A 93 -22.55 -2.92 44.46
CA THR A 93 -22.60 -1.81 45.43
C THR A 93 -23.94 -1.06 45.36
N ARG A 94 -24.23 -0.20 46.35
CA ARG A 94 -25.45 0.63 46.34
C ARG A 94 -25.39 1.75 45.29
N ASP A 95 -24.16 2.13 44.97
CA ASP A 95 -23.76 3.26 44.13
C ASP A 95 -23.59 2.86 42.65
N GLN A 96 -24.07 1.66 42.29
CA GLN A 96 -24.10 1.07 40.93
C GLN A 96 -22.74 0.63 40.38
N GLU A 97 -21.70 0.58 41.22
CA GLU A 97 -20.40 -0.02 40.90
C GLU A 97 -20.38 -1.53 41.21
N ILE A 98 -19.47 -2.26 40.55
CA ILE A 98 -19.20 -3.69 40.82
C ILE A 98 -17.84 -3.81 41.52
N ASP A 99 -17.86 -4.20 42.79
CA ASP A 99 -16.67 -4.57 43.55
C ASP A 99 -16.33 -6.04 43.26
N ALA A 100 -15.11 -6.26 42.76
CA ALA A 100 -14.67 -7.51 42.13
C ALA A 100 -13.14 -7.56 42.00
N PRO A 101 -12.44 -8.59 42.54
CA PRO A 101 -11.02 -8.84 42.24
C PRO A 101 -10.79 -9.40 40.82
N ILE A 102 -11.21 -8.63 39.81
CA ILE A 102 -10.99 -8.84 38.37
C ILE A 102 -10.21 -7.61 37.86
N GLN A 103 -9.05 -7.79 37.22
CA GLN A 103 -8.21 -6.66 36.79
C GLN A 103 -8.91 -5.71 35.81
N GLN A 104 -9.86 -6.22 35.02
CA GLN A 104 -10.70 -5.47 34.10
C GLN A 104 -11.67 -4.50 34.81
N CYS A 105 -11.93 -4.67 36.12
CA CYS A 105 -12.75 -3.75 36.91
C CYS A 105 -11.99 -2.59 37.57
N ASN A 106 -10.66 -2.54 37.45
CA ASN A 106 -9.84 -1.41 37.91
C ASN A 106 -10.15 -0.06 37.21
N GLN A 107 -11.07 -0.03 36.24
CA GLN A 107 -11.46 1.14 35.46
C GLN A 107 -12.98 1.43 35.49
N GLY A 108 -13.68 0.99 36.54
CA GLY A 108 -15.08 1.38 36.80
C GLY A 108 -16.10 0.43 36.17
N CYS A 109 -16.16 -0.82 36.64
CA CYS A 109 -17.27 -1.71 36.34
C CYS A 109 -18.57 -1.18 36.94
N LYS A 110 -19.63 -1.10 36.14
CA LYS A 110 -20.98 -0.62 36.54
C LYS A 110 -22.04 -1.68 36.34
N TRP A 111 -23.18 -1.56 37.02
CA TRP A 111 -24.37 -2.38 36.79
C TRP A 111 -25.66 -1.55 36.83
N THR A 112 -26.64 -1.94 36.03
CA THR A 112 -28.03 -1.45 36.10
C THR A 112 -29.00 -2.61 35.95
N ALA A 113 -30.25 -2.45 36.39
CA ALA A 113 -31.27 -3.48 36.30
C ALA A 113 -32.64 -2.87 35.97
N GLU A 114 -33.17 -3.22 34.80
CA GLU A 114 -34.39 -2.65 34.25
C GLU A 114 -35.21 -3.73 33.52
N ASN A 115 -36.54 -3.57 33.51
CA ASN A 115 -37.47 -4.43 32.76
C ASN A 115 -37.30 -5.96 32.99
N GLY A 116 -36.87 -6.35 34.20
CA GLY A 116 -36.68 -7.75 34.61
C GLY A 116 -35.31 -8.34 34.28
N LYS A 117 -34.39 -7.54 33.72
CA LYS A 117 -33.05 -7.94 33.30
C LYS A 117 -31.97 -7.23 34.12
N LEU A 118 -30.82 -7.88 34.30
CA LEU A 118 -29.62 -7.29 34.91
C LEU A 118 -28.56 -7.08 33.84
N TYR A 119 -27.98 -5.89 33.79
CA TYR A 119 -26.91 -5.49 32.88
C TYR A 119 -25.63 -5.21 33.65
N LEU A 120 -24.52 -5.80 33.23
CA LEU A 120 -23.18 -5.61 33.81
C LEU A 120 -22.24 -5.01 32.74
N PHE A 121 -21.67 -3.85 33.00
CA PHE A 121 -20.59 -3.26 32.22
C PHE A 121 -19.26 -3.64 32.85
N ILE A 122 -18.45 -4.43 32.14
CA ILE A 122 -17.18 -4.98 32.64
C ILE A 122 -15.99 -4.37 31.87
N GLY A 123 -15.96 -3.04 31.79
CA GLY A 123 -14.89 -2.28 31.13
C GLY A 123 -14.61 -2.77 29.71
N SER A 124 -13.36 -3.15 29.44
CA SER A 124 -12.91 -3.66 28.13
C SER A 124 -13.47 -5.04 27.74
N ALA A 125 -14.28 -5.70 28.59
CA ALA A 125 -14.97 -6.94 28.25
C ALA A 125 -16.41 -6.72 27.72
N GLY A 126 -16.91 -5.48 27.72
CA GLY A 126 -18.21 -5.10 27.16
C GLY A 126 -19.39 -5.18 28.14
N ILE A 127 -20.59 -5.11 27.59
CA ILE A 127 -21.87 -5.18 28.31
C ILE A 127 -22.46 -6.59 28.22
N PHE A 128 -22.77 -7.15 29.39
CA PHE A 128 -23.39 -8.47 29.56
C PHE A 128 -24.82 -8.31 30.07
N GLU A 129 -25.77 -8.97 29.41
CA GLU A 129 -27.14 -9.16 29.90
C GLU A 129 -27.26 -10.51 30.61
N LEU A 130 -27.94 -10.50 31.76
CA LEU A 130 -28.32 -11.68 32.51
C LEU A 130 -29.85 -11.80 32.53
N ASN A 131 -30.35 -12.86 31.89
CA ASN A 131 -31.76 -13.19 31.87
C ASN A 131 -32.13 -13.98 33.14
N ALA A 132 -33.05 -13.43 33.95
CA ALA A 132 -33.58 -14.09 35.13
C ALA A 132 -34.60 -15.18 34.73
N PRO A 133 -34.52 -16.40 35.29
CA PRO A 133 -35.48 -17.47 34.99
C PRO A 133 -36.92 -17.08 35.38
N ASP A 134 -37.84 -17.24 34.43
CA ASP A 134 -39.30 -17.22 34.61
C ASP A 134 -39.88 -16.02 35.37
N GLY A 135 -39.44 -14.81 35.02
CA GLY A 135 -40.25 -13.59 35.10
C GLY A 135 -40.65 -13.08 36.49
N LYS A 136 -40.04 -13.56 37.59
CA LYS A 136 -40.31 -13.08 38.95
C LYS A 136 -39.02 -12.83 39.75
N PRO A 137 -38.48 -11.59 39.77
CA PRO A 137 -37.27 -11.28 40.54
C PRO A 137 -37.44 -11.51 42.05
N SER A 138 -38.67 -11.44 42.58
CA SER A 138 -38.99 -11.71 43.98
C SER A 138 -38.74 -13.16 44.44
N ARG A 139 -38.46 -14.13 43.54
CA ARG A 139 -38.03 -15.48 43.95
C ARG A 139 -36.54 -15.54 44.33
N LEU A 140 -35.76 -14.51 44.02
CA LEU A 140 -34.31 -14.42 44.27
C LEU A 140 -33.97 -13.70 45.58
N GLU A 141 -34.90 -12.91 46.12
CA GLU A 141 -34.73 -12.12 47.32
C GLU A 141 -34.39 -13.02 48.53
N GLY A 142 -33.28 -12.70 49.22
CA GLY A 142 -32.76 -13.50 50.33
C GLY A 142 -31.98 -14.78 49.97
N GLN A 143 -31.84 -15.16 48.70
CA GLN A 143 -31.08 -16.35 48.31
C GLN A 143 -29.59 -16.09 48.07
N ARG A 144 -28.71 -16.86 48.71
CA ARG A 144 -27.29 -16.98 48.32
C ARG A 144 -27.18 -17.87 47.07
N LEU A 145 -27.29 -17.26 45.91
CA LEU A 145 -27.26 -17.94 44.61
C LEU A 145 -25.87 -18.54 44.33
N LYS A 146 -25.81 -19.87 44.25
CA LYS A 146 -24.62 -20.63 43.83
C LYS A 146 -24.82 -21.14 42.40
N GLY A 147 -24.15 -20.51 41.43
CA GLY A 147 -24.18 -20.98 40.04
C GLY A 147 -23.48 -22.34 39.90
N PHE A 148 -24.03 -23.24 39.07
CA PHE A 148 -23.34 -24.50 38.74
C PHE A 148 -23.68 -25.06 37.35
N SER A 149 -22.72 -25.82 36.80
CA SER A 149 -22.75 -26.38 35.45
C SER A 149 -23.62 -27.65 35.31
N ARG A 150 -23.86 -28.07 34.05
CA ARG A 150 -24.68 -29.23 33.67
C ARG A 150 -24.16 -30.55 34.26
N ARG A 151 -24.83 -31.09 35.28
CA ARG A 151 -25.31 -32.49 35.34
C ARG A 151 -26.21 -32.74 36.56
N ASN A 152 -27.38 -33.33 36.30
CA ASN A 152 -28.37 -33.94 37.21
C ASN A 152 -29.06 -33.09 38.32
N SER A 153 -30.37 -33.36 38.41
CA SER A 153 -31.29 -33.15 39.56
C SER A 153 -31.70 -31.73 39.97
N ARG A 154 -32.94 -31.40 39.55
CA ARG A 154 -34.03 -30.63 40.21
C ARG A 154 -33.69 -29.32 40.94
N GLU A 155 -34.35 -28.25 40.44
CA GLU A 155 -34.45 -26.90 41.01
C GLU A 155 -33.13 -26.24 41.47
N LYS A 156 -32.32 -25.82 40.48
CA LYS A 156 -31.26 -24.81 40.66
C LYS A 156 -31.38 -23.76 39.55
N LEU A 157 -31.24 -22.49 39.92
CA LEU A 157 -31.38 -21.35 39.01
C LEU A 157 -30.16 -21.27 38.09
N THR A 158 -30.32 -21.62 36.81
CA THR A 158 -29.30 -21.41 35.77
C THR A 158 -29.38 -20.00 35.24
N LEU A 159 -28.30 -19.23 35.40
CA LEU A 159 -28.17 -17.87 34.86
C LEU A 159 -27.26 -17.92 33.64
N THR A 160 -27.78 -17.46 32.50
CA THR A 160 -27.06 -17.48 31.21
C THR A 160 -26.67 -16.06 30.86
N PHE A 161 -25.35 -15.80 30.82
CA PHE A 161 -24.81 -14.50 30.43
C PHE A 161 -24.74 -14.41 28.91
N HIS A 162 -25.32 -13.35 28.34
CA HIS A 162 -25.20 -13.02 26.94
C HIS A 162 -24.48 -11.67 26.83
N ARG A 163 -23.31 -11.66 26.19
CA ARG A 163 -22.59 -10.43 25.81
C ARG A 163 -23.38 -9.78 24.67
N ILE A 164 -23.81 -8.53 24.83
CA ILE A 164 -24.68 -7.85 23.85
C ILE A 164 -23.95 -6.72 23.11
N PHE A 165 -23.06 -5.98 23.78
CA PHE A 165 -22.31 -4.89 23.14
C PHE A 165 -20.83 -4.85 23.55
N ASP A 166 -20.00 -4.52 22.57
CA ASP A 166 -18.61 -4.13 22.74
C ASP A 166 -18.52 -2.61 22.61
N HIS A 167 -17.96 -1.94 23.63
CA HIS A 167 -17.65 -0.52 23.52
C HIS A 167 -16.46 -0.35 22.55
N GLU A 168 -16.65 0.46 21.51
CA GLU A 168 -15.63 0.87 20.52
C GLU A 168 -14.90 -0.25 19.76
N ALA A 169 -15.63 -1.26 19.30
CA ALA A 169 -15.29 -1.88 18.01
C ALA A 169 -15.95 -1.06 16.89
N VAL A 170 -15.21 -0.11 16.28
CA VAL A 170 -15.56 0.38 14.94
C VAL A 170 -15.64 -0.84 14.02
N ASP A 171 -16.68 -0.94 13.20
CA ASP A 171 -17.00 -2.13 12.39
C ASP A 171 -16.02 -2.33 11.21
N LEU A 172 -14.79 -2.68 11.56
CA LEU A 172 -13.62 -2.89 10.70
C LEU A 172 -13.77 -4.07 9.73
N ASP A 173 -14.85 -4.83 9.87
CA ASP A 173 -15.10 -6.07 9.15
C ASP A 173 -16.17 -5.95 8.06
N LYS A 174 -16.87 -4.81 7.97
CA LYS A 174 -17.64 -4.42 6.77
C LYS A 174 -16.70 -4.28 5.56
N ASP A 175 -17.08 -4.95 4.48
CA ASP A 175 -16.38 -4.89 3.20
C ASP A 175 -16.86 -3.68 2.38
N LEU A 176 -15.94 -2.82 1.93
CA LEU A 176 -16.29 -1.58 1.21
C LEU A 176 -16.99 -1.86 -0.13
N TYR A 177 -16.66 -2.97 -0.79
CA TYR A 177 -17.37 -3.40 -2.00
C TYR A 177 -18.82 -3.79 -1.69
N GLN A 178 -19.07 -4.40 -0.52
CA GLN A 178 -20.42 -4.75 -0.06
C GLN A 178 -21.21 -3.51 0.40
N VAL A 179 -20.56 -2.52 1.02
CA VAL A 179 -21.16 -1.21 1.36
C VAL A 179 -21.64 -0.48 0.10
N LEU A 180 -20.88 -0.53 -0.99
CA LEU A 180 -21.28 0.05 -2.29
C LEU A 180 -22.18 -0.90 -3.12
N GLY A 181 -22.34 -2.17 -2.75
CA GLY A 181 -23.14 -3.16 -3.49
C GLY A 181 -22.55 -3.55 -4.85
N ILE A 182 -21.22 -3.63 -4.95
CA ILE A 182 -20.45 -3.94 -6.16
C ILE A 182 -19.61 -5.22 -5.96
N PRO A 183 -19.20 -5.92 -7.04
CA PRO A 183 -18.26 -7.03 -6.94
C PRO A 183 -16.81 -6.54 -6.74
N GLU A 184 -15.92 -7.43 -6.29
CA GLU A 184 -14.50 -7.12 -5.99
C GLU A 184 -13.70 -6.70 -7.24
N ASP A 185 -14.08 -7.20 -8.41
CA ASP A 185 -13.46 -6.93 -9.72
C ASP A 185 -14.00 -5.67 -10.41
N ALA A 186 -14.83 -4.88 -9.72
CA ALA A 186 -15.44 -3.67 -10.27
C ALA A 186 -14.42 -2.64 -10.77
N ASP A 187 -14.65 -2.20 -12.00
CA ASP A 187 -13.91 -1.14 -12.68
C ASP A 187 -14.24 0.25 -12.10
N GLU A 188 -13.32 1.19 -12.27
CA GLU A 188 -13.41 2.55 -11.72
C GLU A 188 -14.66 3.32 -12.21
N ALA A 189 -15.10 3.08 -13.44
CA ALA A 189 -16.31 3.70 -13.98
C ALA A 189 -17.57 3.15 -13.32
N THR A 190 -17.64 1.84 -13.06
CA THR A 190 -18.70 1.20 -12.27
C THR A 190 -18.71 1.72 -10.83
N ILE A 191 -17.55 1.83 -10.16
CA ILE A 191 -17.44 2.39 -8.79
C ILE A 191 -18.03 3.81 -8.77
N LYS A 192 -17.57 4.70 -9.66
CA LYS A 192 -18.05 6.09 -9.77
C LYS A 192 -19.54 6.18 -10.11
N LYS A 193 -20.06 5.29 -10.96
CA LYS A 193 -21.48 5.23 -11.37
C LYS A 193 -22.39 4.81 -10.21
N VAL A 194 -21.98 3.80 -9.44
CA VAL A 194 -22.76 3.30 -8.30
C VAL A 194 -22.70 4.29 -7.13
N TYR A 195 -21.53 4.85 -6.82
CA TYR A 195 -21.41 5.92 -5.83
C TYR A 195 -22.37 7.08 -6.13
N ARG A 196 -22.36 7.63 -7.35
CA ARG A 196 -23.29 8.70 -7.76
C ARG A 196 -24.76 8.34 -7.54
N LYS A 197 -25.17 7.11 -7.86
CA LYS A 197 -26.55 6.64 -7.66
C LYS A 197 -26.91 6.61 -6.17
N LEU A 198 -26.05 6.02 -5.33
CA LEU A 198 -26.27 5.87 -3.90
C LEU A 198 -26.21 7.22 -3.16
N SER A 199 -25.28 8.11 -3.54
CA SER A 199 -25.20 9.47 -2.99
C SER A 199 -26.45 10.29 -3.25
N ILE A 200 -27.08 10.15 -4.43
CA ILE A 200 -28.36 10.83 -4.73
C ILE A 200 -29.52 10.23 -3.94
N GLN A 201 -29.49 8.92 -3.66
CA GLN A 201 -30.53 8.22 -2.90
C GLN A 201 -30.51 8.54 -1.40
N TYR A 202 -29.31 8.65 -0.80
CA TYR A 202 -29.12 8.90 0.62
C TYR A 202 -28.67 10.34 0.95
N HIS A 203 -28.82 11.27 0.00
CA HIS A 203 -28.45 12.67 0.23
C HIS A 203 -29.28 13.27 1.38
N PRO A 204 -28.68 13.98 2.37
CA PRO A 204 -29.41 14.51 3.53
C PRO A 204 -30.60 15.42 3.20
N ASP A 205 -30.55 16.11 2.06
CA ASP A 205 -31.62 16.98 1.53
C ASP A 205 -32.83 16.18 1.00
N LYS A 206 -32.61 14.95 0.50
CA LYS A 206 -33.66 14.08 -0.04
C LYS A 206 -34.16 13.03 0.94
N SER A 207 -33.35 12.71 1.95
CA SER A 207 -33.62 11.71 2.96
C SER A 207 -33.01 12.16 4.28
N PRO A 208 -33.73 12.98 5.09
CA PRO A 208 -33.19 13.61 6.30
C PRO A 208 -33.06 12.66 7.51
N ASP A 209 -33.38 11.37 7.34
CA ASP A 209 -33.30 10.35 8.40
C ASP A 209 -31.86 10.11 8.87
N GLU A 210 -31.64 9.92 10.17
CA GLU A 210 -30.32 9.55 10.71
C GLU A 210 -29.77 8.24 10.11
N ALA A 211 -30.65 7.26 9.83
CA ALA A 211 -30.28 6.02 9.16
C ALA A 211 -29.82 6.24 7.70
N SER A 212 -30.25 7.33 7.06
CA SER A 212 -29.81 7.72 5.71
C SER A 212 -28.50 8.50 5.77
N LYS A 213 -28.32 9.40 6.75
CA LYS A 213 -27.05 10.11 7.00
C LYS A 213 -25.91 9.13 7.32
N ALA A 214 -26.16 8.14 8.19
CA ALA A 214 -25.19 7.11 8.54
C ALA A 214 -24.75 6.30 7.30
N LYS A 215 -25.71 5.86 6.46
CA LYS A 215 -25.41 5.18 5.20
C LYS A 215 -24.63 6.08 4.23
N PHE A 216 -24.99 7.35 4.11
CA PHE A 216 -24.27 8.31 3.27
C PHE A 216 -22.81 8.48 3.69
N ALA A 217 -22.52 8.48 4.99
CA ALA A 217 -21.15 8.44 5.49
C ALA A 217 -20.42 7.13 5.11
N GLU A 218 -21.02 5.96 5.36
CA GLU A 218 -20.42 4.67 4.96
C GLU A 218 -20.13 4.61 3.45
N ILE A 219 -21.06 5.09 2.62
CA ILE A 219 -20.93 5.16 1.15
C ILE A 219 -19.83 6.13 0.71
N ARG A 220 -19.70 7.29 1.35
CA ARG A 220 -18.65 8.28 1.07
C ARG A 220 -17.27 7.73 1.44
N ASP A 221 -17.14 7.17 2.62
CA ASP A 221 -15.86 6.71 3.17
C ASP A 221 -15.37 5.46 2.41
N ALA A 222 -16.29 4.59 1.99
CA ALA A 222 -16.01 3.50 1.06
C ALA A 222 -15.55 3.99 -0.32
N TYR A 223 -16.19 5.04 -0.85
CA TYR A 223 -15.80 5.63 -2.14
C TYR A 223 -14.43 6.31 -2.09
N GLU A 224 -14.07 7.00 -1.00
CA GLU A 224 -12.76 7.65 -0.87
C GLU A 224 -11.62 6.62 -0.98
N VAL A 225 -11.75 5.47 -0.32
CA VAL A 225 -10.74 4.40 -0.34
C VAL A 225 -10.72 3.63 -1.66
N LEU A 226 -11.88 3.40 -2.31
CA LEU A 226 -11.96 2.61 -3.55
C LEU A 226 -11.78 3.42 -4.85
N ASN A 227 -11.82 4.76 -4.78
CA ASN A 227 -11.61 5.64 -5.94
C ASN A 227 -10.13 6.02 -6.13
N ASP A 228 -9.34 6.07 -5.05
CA ASP A 228 -7.89 6.27 -5.13
C ASP A 228 -7.21 4.91 -5.41
N PRO A 229 -6.35 4.80 -6.44
CA PRO A 229 -5.77 3.51 -6.83
C PRO A 229 -4.79 2.96 -5.77
N ASP A 230 -4.07 3.82 -5.07
CA ASP A 230 -3.12 3.41 -4.04
C ASP A 230 -3.87 3.02 -2.75
N LYS A 231 -4.87 3.80 -2.32
CA LYS A 231 -5.75 3.38 -1.20
C LYS A 231 -6.48 2.06 -1.52
N LYS A 232 -6.95 1.86 -2.76
CA LYS A 232 -7.58 0.60 -3.19
C LYS A 232 -6.63 -0.59 -3.07
N ILE A 233 -5.39 -0.48 -3.58
CA ILE A 233 -4.41 -1.58 -3.48
C ILE A 233 -4.02 -1.86 -2.02
N LEU A 234 -3.86 -0.84 -1.17
CA LEU A 234 -3.62 -1.04 0.26
C LEU A 234 -4.80 -1.73 0.96
N TYR A 235 -6.03 -1.37 0.59
CA TYR A 235 -7.24 -2.01 1.09
C TYR A 235 -7.37 -3.47 0.65
N ASP A 236 -7.07 -3.80 -0.61
CA ASP A 236 -7.18 -5.17 -1.12
C ASP A 236 -6.04 -6.09 -0.64
N THR A 237 -4.84 -5.55 -0.43
CA THR A 237 -3.68 -6.31 0.07
C THR A 237 -3.64 -6.46 1.60
N GLY A 238 -4.24 -5.53 2.37
CA GLY A 238 -4.12 -5.52 3.83
C GLY A 238 -5.24 -4.81 4.60
N GLY A 239 -6.37 -4.49 3.96
CA GLY A 239 -7.57 -3.94 4.59
C GLY A 239 -7.45 -2.52 5.14
N MET A 240 -8.48 -2.08 5.87
CA MET A 240 -8.55 -0.73 6.47
C MET A 240 -7.39 -0.40 7.41
N ALA A 241 -6.70 -1.41 7.96
CA ALA A 241 -5.49 -1.19 8.76
C ALA A 241 -4.37 -0.55 7.92
N SER A 242 -4.14 -1.07 6.70
CA SER A 242 -3.06 -0.59 5.82
C SER A 242 -3.35 0.82 5.31
N VAL A 243 -4.61 1.12 4.99
CA VAL A 243 -5.04 2.48 4.60
C VAL A 243 -4.81 3.47 5.75
N LYS A 244 -5.18 3.11 6.98
CA LYS A 244 -4.96 3.94 8.18
C LYS A 244 -3.50 4.05 8.64
N GLU A 245 -2.60 3.23 8.11
CA GLU A 245 -1.14 3.35 8.30
C GLU A 245 -0.54 4.27 7.22
N ALA A 246 -1.00 4.15 5.97
CA ALA A 246 -0.65 5.05 4.88
C ALA A 246 -1.05 6.51 5.14
N GLU A 247 -2.26 6.75 5.67
CA GLU A 247 -2.76 8.07 6.08
C GLU A 247 -1.93 8.71 7.21
N LYS A 248 -1.14 7.92 7.94
CA LYS A 248 -0.17 8.40 8.94
C LYS A 248 1.23 8.65 8.35
N GLY A 249 1.34 8.71 7.03
CA GLY A 249 2.59 8.93 6.30
C GLY A 249 3.53 7.72 6.25
N LYS A 250 3.08 6.52 6.64
CA LYS A 250 3.88 5.29 6.56
C LYS A 250 3.39 4.41 5.42
N VAL A 251 3.93 4.67 4.24
CA VAL A 251 3.70 3.90 3.02
C VAL A 251 4.99 3.20 2.63
N GLU A 252 5.08 1.89 2.89
CA GLU A 252 6.16 1.06 2.35
C GLU A 252 5.79 0.58 0.95
N SER A 253 6.72 0.63 -0.01
CA SER A 253 6.54 0.10 -1.36
C SER A 253 7.36 -1.19 -1.58
N THR A 254 6.86 -2.07 -2.45
CA THR A 254 7.66 -3.19 -2.98
C THR A 254 8.63 -2.67 -4.05
N GLY A 255 9.74 -3.39 -4.28
CA GLY A 255 10.75 -2.99 -5.25
C GLY A 255 10.32 -3.27 -6.70
N ASP A 256 10.89 -2.52 -7.65
CA ASP A 256 10.54 -2.61 -9.08
C ASP A 256 10.94 -3.95 -9.71
N MET A 257 10.00 -4.55 -10.43
CA MET A 257 10.20 -5.83 -11.12
C MET A 257 10.78 -5.59 -12.52
N HIS A 258 12.05 -5.95 -12.70
CA HIS A 258 12.74 -5.84 -13.97
C HIS A 258 12.53 -7.10 -14.82
N SER A 259 12.20 -6.93 -16.11
CA SER A 259 12.06 -8.05 -17.06
C SER A 259 12.62 -7.66 -18.43
N GLU A 260 13.22 -8.61 -19.15
CA GLU A 260 13.71 -8.41 -20.52
C GLU A 260 12.69 -8.94 -21.54
N ILE A 261 12.38 -8.15 -22.56
CA ILE A 261 11.48 -8.53 -23.65
C ILE A 261 12.21 -8.55 -24.98
N GLN A 262 12.05 -9.65 -25.73
CA GLN A 262 12.66 -9.81 -27.04
C GLN A 262 11.78 -9.22 -28.15
N VAL A 263 12.25 -8.15 -28.78
CA VAL A 263 11.57 -7.41 -29.87
C VAL A 263 12.23 -7.74 -31.21
N ASN A 264 11.48 -7.80 -32.32
CA ASN A 264 12.09 -7.97 -33.65
C ASN A 264 12.72 -6.64 -34.11
N LEU A 265 13.54 -6.63 -35.16
CA LEU A 265 14.21 -5.40 -35.62
C LEU A 265 13.25 -4.52 -36.45
N GLU A 266 12.33 -5.19 -37.14
CA GLU A 266 11.22 -4.68 -37.93
C GLU A 266 10.25 -3.84 -37.07
N ASP A 267 9.90 -4.33 -35.87
CA ASP A 267 9.09 -3.61 -34.87
C ASP A 267 9.74 -2.30 -34.43
N LEU A 268 11.07 -2.30 -34.24
CA LEU A 268 11.84 -1.11 -33.83
C LEU A 268 12.01 -0.10 -34.99
N TYR A 269 11.78 -0.51 -36.24
CA TYR A 269 11.84 0.34 -37.43
C TYR A 269 10.47 0.97 -37.72
N LEU A 270 9.41 0.14 -37.80
CA LEU A 270 8.06 0.59 -38.12
C LEU A 270 7.33 1.22 -36.93
N GLY A 271 7.71 0.86 -35.70
CA GLY A 271 6.90 1.07 -34.50
C GLY A 271 5.72 0.10 -34.45
N SER A 272 5.43 -0.46 -33.27
CA SER A 272 4.35 -1.43 -33.11
C SER A 272 3.72 -1.41 -31.71
N GLN A 273 2.72 -2.26 -31.52
CA GLN A 273 2.06 -2.51 -30.24
C GLN A 273 1.88 -4.01 -30.08
N PHE A 274 2.30 -4.58 -28.95
CA PHE A 274 2.05 -5.98 -28.62
C PHE A 274 1.78 -6.19 -27.13
N GLN A 275 1.06 -7.27 -26.83
CA GLN A 275 0.80 -7.68 -25.45
C GLN A 275 1.94 -8.56 -24.91
N ALA A 276 2.56 -8.11 -23.83
CA ALA A 276 3.59 -8.81 -23.09
C ALA A 276 3.02 -9.41 -21.80
N THR A 277 3.05 -10.74 -21.68
CA THR A 277 2.58 -11.41 -20.45
C THR A 277 3.68 -11.44 -19.40
N VAL A 278 3.43 -10.81 -18.25
CA VAL A 278 4.35 -10.77 -17.11
C VAL A 278 3.74 -11.51 -15.91
N LYS A 279 4.51 -12.41 -15.30
CA LYS A 279 4.09 -13.14 -14.11
C LYS A 279 4.33 -12.30 -12.86
N ARG A 280 3.24 -11.93 -12.17
CA ARG A 280 3.29 -11.19 -10.90
C ARG A 280 2.55 -11.92 -9.78
N GLY A 281 3.09 -11.80 -8.56
CA GLY A 281 2.39 -12.25 -7.36
C GLY A 281 1.33 -11.23 -6.95
N ILE A 282 0.10 -11.69 -6.75
CA ILE A 282 -1.01 -10.88 -6.21
C ILE A 282 -1.51 -11.46 -4.88
N VAL A 283 -2.02 -10.59 -4.01
CA VAL A 283 -2.58 -11.01 -2.71
C VAL A 283 -3.99 -11.57 -2.91
N CYS A 284 -4.28 -12.74 -2.32
CA CYS A 284 -5.60 -13.35 -2.38
C CYS A 284 -6.53 -12.77 -1.31
N ARG A 285 -7.32 -11.76 -1.70
CA ARG A 285 -8.38 -11.13 -0.89
C ARG A 285 -9.29 -12.18 -0.22
N GLY A 286 -9.74 -11.91 1.00
CA GLY A 286 -10.63 -12.79 1.79
C GLY A 286 -10.01 -14.10 2.32
N CYS A 287 -8.92 -14.60 1.74
CA CYS A 287 -8.38 -15.94 2.02
C CYS A 287 -7.72 -16.13 3.39
N ARG A 288 -7.53 -15.05 4.15
CA ARG A 288 -7.19 -15.09 5.59
C ARG A 288 -8.41 -15.32 6.48
N LYS A 289 -9.59 -14.83 6.10
CA LYS A 289 -10.84 -15.05 6.85
C LYS A 289 -11.47 -16.40 6.48
N ASN A 290 -11.63 -16.67 5.19
CA ASN A 290 -12.27 -17.88 4.67
C ASN A 290 -11.31 -18.70 3.76
N PRO A 291 -10.26 -19.35 4.34
CA PRO A 291 -9.22 -20.06 3.60
C PRO A 291 -9.71 -21.28 2.81
N SER A 292 -10.92 -21.77 3.09
CA SER A 292 -11.58 -22.92 2.45
C SER A 292 -12.53 -22.53 1.30
N SER A 293 -12.70 -21.24 1.03
CA SER A 293 -13.57 -20.76 -0.06
C SER A 293 -12.99 -21.13 -1.44
N PRO A 294 -13.83 -21.31 -2.49
CA PRO A 294 -13.38 -21.76 -3.81
C PRO A 294 -12.35 -20.81 -4.44
N ASN A 295 -12.45 -19.51 -4.19
CA ASN A 295 -11.56 -18.48 -4.73
C ASN A 295 -10.13 -18.55 -4.17
N CYS A 296 -9.93 -19.28 -3.05
CA CYS A 296 -8.63 -19.49 -2.43
C CYS A 296 -7.88 -20.74 -2.92
N LYS A 297 -8.47 -21.51 -3.86
CA LYS A 297 -7.78 -22.64 -4.51
C LYS A 297 -6.59 -22.11 -5.30
N GLY A 298 -5.40 -22.66 -5.05
CA GLY A 298 -4.14 -22.23 -5.66
C GLY A 298 -3.43 -21.06 -4.95
N CYS A 299 -4.03 -20.45 -3.92
CA CYS A 299 -3.35 -19.43 -3.11
C CYS A 299 -2.41 -20.08 -2.07
N GLY A 300 -1.10 -19.91 -2.25
CA GLY A 300 -0.06 -20.30 -1.28
C GLY A 300 0.13 -19.25 -0.18
N ARG A 301 1.13 -19.42 0.70
CA ARG A 301 1.54 -18.33 1.61
C ARG A 301 2.23 -17.23 0.78
N CYS A 302 2.06 -15.96 1.17
CA CYS A 302 2.90 -14.89 0.63
C CYS A 302 4.37 -15.04 1.09
N LYS A 303 5.27 -14.26 0.49
CA LYS A 303 6.67 -14.17 0.95
C LYS A 303 6.73 -13.52 2.34
N ASN A 304 7.74 -13.90 3.14
CA ASN A 304 7.99 -13.29 4.45
C ASN A 304 8.25 -11.78 4.32
N GLN A 305 7.89 -11.01 5.35
CA GLN A 305 8.23 -9.59 5.46
C GLN A 305 9.46 -9.45 6.37
N ILE A 306 10.52 -8.80 5.88
CA ILE A 306 11.63 -8.39 6.74
C ILE A 306 11.16 -7.16 7.53
N LYS A 307 11.04 -7.27 8.85
CA LYS A 307 10.70 -6.14 9.72
C LYS A 307 11.87 -5.84 10.66
N VAL A 308 12.13 -4.56 10.90
CA VAL A 308 13.10 -4.12 11.90
C VAL A 308 12.45 -4.22 13.27
N VAL A 309 12.91 -5.18 14.08
CA VAL A 309 12.44 -5.40 15.44
C VAL A 309 13.47 -4.79 16.40
N GLN A 310 12.99 -3.99 17.35
CA GLN A 310 13.82 -3.53 18.46
C GLN A 310 13.93 -4.64 19.50
N VAL A 311 15.13 -5.21 19.64
CA VAL A 311 15.44 -6.28 20.60
C VAL A 311 16.24 -5.66 21.73
N GLN A 312 15.79 -5.86 22.97
CA GLN A 312 16.53 -5.43 24.15
C GLN A 312 17.65 -6.43 24.47
N MET A 313 18.90 -6.03 24.23
CA MET A 313 20.08 -6.79 24.64
C MET A 313 20.68 -6.16 25.90
N GLY A 314 20.12 -6.55 27.06
CA GLY A 314 20.49 -6.01 28.36
C GLY A 314 20.07 -4.54 28.51
N PRO A 315 20.98 -3.62 28.89
CA PRO A 315 20.67 -2.20 29.04
C PRO A 315 20.57 -1.44 27.70
N PHE A 316 20.80 -2.09 26.56
CA PHE A 316 20.81 -1.45 25.23
C PHE A 316 19.70 -1.99 24.32
N LEU A 317 19.08 -1.09 23.56
CA LEU A 317 18.13 -1.44 22.49
C LEU A 317 18.87 -1.55 21.17
N THR A 318 18.84 -2.71 20.52
CA THR A 318 19.38 -2.90 19.17
C THR A 318 18.26 -3.09 18.15
N GLN A 319 18.49 -2.64 16.91
CA GLN A 319 17.58 -2.84 15.79
C GLN A 319 18.06 -4.03 14.96
N GLN A 320 17.31 -5.14 15.00
CA GLN A 320 17.61 -6.33 14.23
C GLN A 320 16.55 -6.55 13.15
N GLN A 321 16.98 -6.87 11.92
CA GLN A 321 16.08 -7.32 10.87
C GLN A 321 15.66 -8.77 11.16
N GLN A 322 14.35 -9.01 11.22
CA GLN A 322 13.76 -10.34 11.42
C GLN A 322 12.75 -10.63 10.31
N GLU A 323 12.81 -11.83 9.72
CA GLU A 323 11.76 -12.33 8.84
C GLU A 323 10.51 -12.69 9.65
N VAL A 324 9.42 -11.96 9.40
CA VAL A 324 8.09 -12.23 9.95
C VAL A 324 7.28 -12.98 8.89
N PRO A 325 6.75 -14.18 9.19
CA PRO A 325 5.94 -14.94 8.24
C PRO A 325 4.60 -14.22 7.98
N SER A 326 4.24 -14.08 6.71
CA SER A 326 2.99 -13.43 6.30
C SER A 326 1.76 -14.24 6.74
N LYS A 327 0.73 -13.57 7.26
CA LYS A 327 -0.58 -14.19 7.56
C LYS A 327 -1.48 -14.33 6.32
N GLU A 328 -1.23 -13.55 5.27
CA GLU A 328 -2.01 -13.58 4.03
C GLU A 328 -1.57 -14.71 3.09
N LYS A 329 -2.43 -14.98 2.10
CA LYS A 329 -2.14 -15.88 0.99
C LYS A 329 -1.93 -15.12 -0.32
N CYS A 330 -1.09 -15.64 -1.19
CA CYS A 330 -0.77 -15.05 -2.50
C CYS A 330 -0.87 -16.10 -3.62
N LYS A 331 -1.11 -15.65 -4.85
CA LYS A 331 -1.05 -16.47 -6.06
C LYS A 331 -0.25 -15.76 -7.16
N GLN A 332 0.42 -16.52 -8.02
CA GLN A 332 1.03 -15.99 -9.24
C GLN A 332 -0.05 -15.86 -10.32
N VAL A 333 -0.05 -14.75 -11.05
CA VAL A 333 -0.98 -14.46 -12.14
C VAL A 333 -0.20 -13.93 -13.34
N ASP A 334 -0.57 -14.42 -14.52
CA ASP A 334 -0.15 -13.90 -15.81
C ASP A 334 -0.89 -12.58 -16.10
N ALA A 335 -0.18 -11.46 -16.04
CA ALA A 335 -0.72 -10.12 -16.34
C ALA A 335 -0.30 -9.69 -17.75
N PRO A 336 -1.24 -9.53 -18.71
CA PRO A 336 -0.93 -8.97 -20.02
C PRO A 336 -0.72 -7.45 -19.91
N LEU A 337 0.38 -6.95 -20.45
CA LEU A 337 0.74 -5.53 -20.51
C LEU A 337 0.85 -5.10 -21.97
N GLU A 338 0.15 -4.03 -22.37
CA GLU A 338 0.25 -3.49 -23.72
C GLU A 338 1.49 -2.60 -23.84
N VAL A 339 2.50 -3.11 -24.56
CA VAL A 339 3.77 -2.42 -24.80
C VAL A 339 3.68 -1.70 -26.13
N HIS A 340 3.68 -0.38 -26.10
CA HIS A 340 3.86 0.44 -27.30
C HIS A 340 5.35 0.66 -27.55
N ILE A 341 5.76 0.49 -28.81
CA ILE A 341 7.11 0.72 -29.29
C ILE A 341 7.10 1.87 -30.30
N GLU A 342 7.82 2.92 -29.96
CA GLU A 342 8.07 4.08 -30.82
C GLU A 342 9.11 3.74 -31.90
N LYS A 343 9.06 4.45 -33.03
CA LYS A 343 10.05 4.30 -34.10
C LYS A 343 11.45 4.66 -33.59
N GLY A 344 12.44 3.87 -33.95
CA GLY A 344 13.84 4.12 -33.61
C GLY A 344 14.25 3.69 -32.20
N MET A 345 13.34 3.23 -31.33
CA MET A 345 13.67 2.73 -29.98
C MET A 345 14.83 1.72 -30.01
N THR A 346 15.72 1.80 -29.02
CA THR A 346 16.99 1.07 -29.00
C THR A 346 16.90 -0.20 -28.15
N SER A 347 17.82 -1.14 -28.40
CA SER A 347 18.00 -2.31 -27.52
C SER A 347 18.64 -1.87 -26.22
N GLY A 348 17.83 -1.67 -25.18
CA GLY A 348 18.25 -1.16 -23.89
C GLY A 348 17.26 -0.17 -23.28
N ASP A 349 16.40 0.44 -24.11
CA ASP A 349 15.28 1.28 -23.66
C ASP A 349 14.33 0.50 -22.75
N THR A 350 13.63 1.23 -21.88
CA THR A 350 12.71 0.67 -20.88
C THR A 350 11.32 1.25 -20.96
N VAL A 351 10.30 0.40 -20.93
CA VAL A 351 8.89 0.78 -20.78
C VAL A 351 8.45 0.45 -19.36
N THR A 352 7.92 1.44 -18.63
CA THR A 352 7.64 1.31 -17.19
C THR A 352 6.14 1.36 -16.89
N PHE A 353 5.65 0.33 -16.20
CA PHE A 353 4.25 0.18 -15.80
C PHE A 353 4.14 0.38 -14.28
N PRO A 354 3.70 1.56 -13.79
CA PRO A 354 3.64 1.86 -12.37
C PRO A 354 2.60 0.98 -11.65
N ARG A 355 2.86 0.65 -10.37
CA ARG A 355 2.00 -0.20 -9.52
C ARG A 355 1.74 -1.64 -10.00
N MET A 356 2.39 -2.11 -11.07
CA MET A 356 2.13 -3.45 -11.63
C MET A 356 3.11 -4.54 -11.14
N ALA A 357 3.99 -4.27 -10.17
CA ALA A 357 4.94 -5.26 -9.65
C ALA A 357 4.27 -6.35 -8.77
N GLU A 358 5.11 -7.11 -8.05
CA GLU A 358 4.65 -8.06 -7.02
C GLU A 358 4.02 -7.30 -5.84
N GLU A 359 2.77 -7.62 -5.53
CA GLU A 359 2.02 -7.11 -4.38
C GLU A 359 2.49 -7.79 -3.08
N ARG A 360 2.44 -7.06 -1.96
CA ARG A 360 2.68 -7.61 -0.62
C ARG A 360 1.69 -7.02 0.38
N PRO A 361 1.28 -7.77 1.43
CA PRO A 361 0.28 -7.30 2.37
C PRO A 361 0.64 -5.98 3.06
N GLY A 362 -0.17 -4.94 2.82
CA GLY A 362 0.05 -3.60 3.40
C GLY A 362 1.24 -2.83 2.80
N MET A 363 1.71 -3.21 1.61
CA MET A 363 2.72 -2.46 0.86
C MET A 363 2.17 -2.08 -0.52
N LEU A 364 2.46 -0.88 -1.00
CA LEU A 364 2.13 -0.53 -2.39
C LEU A 364 3.08 -1.25 -3.36
N PRO A 365 2.58 -1.83 -4.46
CA PRO A 365 3.45 -2.42 -5.47
C PRO A 365 4.38 -1.37 -6.10
N GLY A 366 5.60 -1.78 -6.41
CA GLY A 366 6.51 -1.07 -7.31
C GLY A 366 6.04 -1.11 -8.77
N SER A 367 6.91 -0.70 -9.67
CA SER A 367 6.70 -0.68 -11.12
C SER A 367 7.21 -1.96 -11.79
N VAL A 368 6.68 -2.31 -12.96
CA VAL A 368 7.32 -3.27 -13.86
C VAL A 368 8.16 -2.49 -14.87
N ILE A 369 9.44 -2.78 -14.94
CA ILE A 369 10.39 -2.13 -15.87
C ILE A 369 10.75 -3.15 -16.95
N LEU A 370 10.16 -2.98 -18.14
CA LEU A 370 10.34 -3.85 -19.29
C LEU A 370 11.46 -3.32 -20.16
N LYS A 371 12.62 -3.98 -20.13
CA LYS A 371 13.79 -3.61 -20.92
C LYS A 371 13.73 -4.27 -22.30
N LEU A 372 13.73 -3.45 -23.35
CA LEU A 372 13.67 -3.94 -24.73
C LEU A 372 15.03 -4.55 -25.14
N LYS A 373 14.97 -5.71 -25.79
CA LYS A 373 16.14 -6.45 -26.27
C LYS A 373 15.91 -6.85 -27.73
N ALA A 374 16.68 -6.28 -28.64
CA ALA A 374 16.55 -6.61 -30.06
C ALA A 374 16.96 -8.08 -30.29
N LYS A 375 16.11 -8.85 -30.97
CA LYS A 375 16.46 -10.18 -31.49
C LYS A 375 17.51 -10.05 -32.59
N LYS A 376 18.34 -11.08 -32.75
CA LYS A 376 19.27 -11.17 -33.88
C LYS A 376 18.49 -11.48 -35.16
N HIS A 377 18.25 -10.46 -35.99
CA HIS A 377 17.66 -10.62 -37.32
C HIS A 377 18.65 -11.33 -38.28
N PRO A 378 18.21 -12.26 -39.15
CA PRO A 378 19.12 -13.04 -40.01
C PRO A 378 19.92 -12.26 -41.05
N LYS A 379 19.39 -11.13 -41.58
CA LYS A 379 20.08 -10.33 -42.63
C LYS A 379 20.74 -9.05 -42.12
N PHE A 380 20.30 -8.52 -40.97
CA PHE A 380 20.63 -7.17 -40.52
C PHE A 380 21.07 -7.16 -39.06
N GLN A 381 22.11 -6.39 -38.76
CA GLN A 381 22.59 -6.10 -37.42
C GLN A 381 22.60 -4.59 -37.22
N ARG A 382 21.79 -4.10 -36.26
CA ARG A 382 21.76 -2.68 -35.89
C ARG A 382 23.02 -2.31 -35.09
N ASN A 383 23.59 -1.15 -35.38
CA ASN A 383 24.69 -0.54 -34.64
C ASN A 383 24.42 0.96 -34.47
N GLY A 384 24.01 1.40 -33.27
CA GLY A 384 23.47 2.74 -33.08
C GLY A 384 22.20 2.94 -33.92
N ASN A 385 22.24 3.88 -34.87
CA ASN A 385 21.17 4.09 -35.85
C ASN A 385 21.49 3.49 -37.23
N ASP A 386 22.69 2.96 -37.44
CA ASP A 386 23.08 2.34 -38.70
C ASP A 386 22.66 0.86 -38.75
N LEU A 387 22.42 0.38 -39.96
CA LEU A 387 22.22 -1.04 -40.24
C LEU A 387 23.47 -1.62 -40.90
N HIS A 388 23.85 -2.83 -40.50
CA HIS A 388 24.92 -3.60 -41.13
C HIS A 388 24.33 -4.89 -41.72
N THR A 389 24.72 -5.23 -42.95
CA THR A 389 24.37 -6.50 -43.61
C THR A 389 25.61 -7.08 -44.28
N GLU A 390 25.69 -8.41 -44.37
CA GLU A 390 26.76 -9.09 -45.09
C GLU A 390 26.20 -9.72 -46.37
N LEU A 391 26.85 -9.42 -47.50
CA LEU A 391 26.46 -9.86 -48.82
C LEU A 391 27.58 -10.68 -49.46
N THR A 392 27.28 -11.92 -49.84
CA THR A 392 28.23 -12.77 -50.58
C THR A 392 28.15 -12.52 -52.09
N ILE A 393 29.31 -12.35 -52.72
CA ILE A 393 29.46 -12.27 -54.18
C ILE A 393 30.57 -13.21 -54.65
N SER A 394 30.50 -13.69 -55.89
CA SER A 394 31.57 -14.51 -56.47
C SER A 394 32.80 -13.67 -56.84
N LEU A 395 33.98 -14.31 -56.91
CA LEU A 395 35.19 -13.67 -57.45
C LEU A 395 35.00 -13.04 -58.84
N ARG A 396 34.15 -13.63 -59.70
CA ARG A 396 33.81 -13.06 -61.02
C ARG A 396 33.06 -11.73 -60.89
N GLU A 397 32.10 -11.65 -59.98
CA GLU A 397 31.30 -10.45 -59.69
C GLU A 397 32.12 -9.38 -58.97
N SER A 398 33.07 -9.77 -58.13
CA SER A 398 34.06 -8.88 -57.52
C SER A 398 34.94 -8.17 -58.56
N LEU A 399 35.26 -8.83 -59.69
CA LEU A 399 36.13 -8.30 -60.74
C LEU A 399 35.40 -7.57 -61.88
N LEU A 400 34.21 -8.03 -62.28
CA LEU A 400 33.45 -7.51 -63.43
C LEU A 400 32.31 -6.55 -63.05
N GLY A 401 32.19 -6.23 -61.75
CA GLY A 401 31.05 -5.51 -61.21
C GLY A 401 29.81 -6.39 -61.00
N TRP A 402 28.88 -5.89 -60.19
CA TRP A 402 27.72 -6.63 -59.71
C TRP A 402 26.54 -5.72 -59.35
N SER A 403 25.36 -6.33 -59.26
CA SER A 403 24.15 -5.72 -58.70
C SER A 403 23.37 -6.76 -57.89
N ARG A 404 22.77 -6.32 -56.78
CA ARG A 404 21.86 -7.10 -55.93
C ARG A 404 20.77 -6.21 -55.35
N THR A 405 19.54 -6.73 -55.34
CA THR A 405 18.40 -6.13 -54.63
C THR A 405 18.35 -6.66 -53.19
N ILE A 406 18.31 -5.77 -52.21
CA ILE A 406 18.17 -6.11 -50.79
C ILE A 406 16.79 -5.65 -50.32
N THR A 407 15.97 -6.57 -49.79
CA THR A 407 14.71 -6.22 -49.12
C THR A 407 15.01 -5.65 -47.73
N HIS A 408 14.49 -4.45 -47.45
CA HIS A 408 14.59 -3.76 -46.16
C HIS A 408 13.57 -4.28 -45.13
N LEU A 409 13.57 -3.71 -43.93
CA LEU A 409 12.74 -4.04 -42.77
C LEU A 409 11.26 -3.67 -42.94
N ASP A 410 10.95 -2.70 -43.80
CA ASP A 410 9.58 -2.31 -44.19
C ASP A 410 9.06 -3.04 -45.44
N GLY A 411 9.92 -3.82 -46.11
CA GLY A 411 9.61 -4.53 -47.35
C GLY A 411 10.01 -3.81 -48.64
N HIS A 412 10.51 -2.57 -48.60
CA HIS A 412 11.01 -1.91 -49.82
C HIS A 412 12.34 -2.53 -50.29
N THR A 413 12.73 -2.28 -51.55
CA THR A 413 13.92 -2.89 -52.17
C THR A 413 15.00 -1.87 -52.49
N VAL A 414 16.15 -1.99 -51.83
CA VAL A 414 17.36 -1.20 -52.10
C VAL A 414 18.19 -1.89 -53.18
N GLU A 415 18.46 -1.21 -54.30
CA GLU A 415 19.45 -1.68 -55.28
C GLU A 415 20.87 -1.28 -54.85
N VAL A 416 21.71 -2.29 -54.61
CA VAL A 416 23.14 -2.10 -54.33
C VAL A 416 23.92 -2.61 -55.54
N LYS A 417 24.66 -1.72 -56.20
CA LYS A 417 25.42 -2.02 -57.41
C LYS A 417 26.79 -1.35 -57.39
N GLN A 418 27.78 -2.02 -57.96
CA GLN A 418 29.13 -1.49 -58.11
C GLN A 418 29.72 -1.96 -59.45
N THR A 419 30.20 -1.03 -60.26
CA THR A 419 30.84 -1.30 -61.56
C THR A 419 32.29 -1.73 -61.42
N ASP A 420 32.94 -1.26 -60.36
CA ASP A 420 34.39 -1.31 -60.20
C ASP A 420 34.82 -2.49 -59.31
N VAL A 421 36.09 -2.87 -59.40
CA VAL A 421 36.64 -4.01 -58.65
C VAL A 421 36.37 -3.87 -57.15
N THR A 422 35.55 -4.77 -56.62
CA THR A 422 35.08 -4.74 -55.23
C THR A 422 35.94 -5.67 -54.37
N LYS A 423 36.63 -5.12 -53.38
CA LYS A 423 37.58 -5.85 -52.51
C LYS A 423 36.83 -6.72 -51.48
N HIS A 424 37.47 -7.82 -51.04
CA HIS A 424 36.94 -8.66 -49.97
C HIS A 424 36.86 -7.86 -48.64
N LEU A 425 35.72 -7.97 -47.95
CA LEU A 425 35.29 -7.17 -46.79
C LEU A 425 35.10 -5.66 -47.05
N GLN A 426 35.05 -5.21 -48.32
CA GLN A 426 34.72 -3.81 -48.64
C GLN A 426 33.30 -3.48 -48.14
N VAL A 427 33.15 -2.32 -47.49
CA VAL A 427 31.84 -1.82 -47.04
C VAL A 427 31.32 -0.79 -48.04
N VAL A 428 30.16 -1.05 -48.62
CA VAL A 428 29.39 -0.11 -49.44
C VAL A 428 28.36 0.57 -48.53
N ARG A 429 28.25 1.90 -48.61
CA ARG A 429 27.35 2.70 -47.75
C ARG A 429 26.21 3.29 -48.56
N MET A 430 24.99 2.83 -48.28
CA MET A 430 23.75 3.42 -48.81
C MET A 430 23.24 4.44 -47.78
N ARG A 431 23.00 5.68 -48.22
CA ARG A 431 22.68 6.79 -47.31
C ARG A 431 21.19 6.89 -47.02
N GLY A 432 20.82 7.12 -45.76
CA GLY A 432 19.41 7.22 -45.34
C GLY A 432 18.66 5.89 -45.32
N GLU A 433 19.38 4.77 -45.38
CA GLU A 433 18.86 3.40 -45.43
C GLU A 433 19.05 2.66 -44.09
N GLY A 434 19.44 3.35 -43.03
CA GLY A 434 19.58 2.81 -41.67
C GLY A 434 18.26 2.75 -40.90
N MET A 435 18.34 2.78 -39.57
CA MET A 435 17.16 2.90 -38.70
C MET A 435 16.71 4.37 -38.60
N PRO A 436 15.41 4.64 -38.39
CA PRO A 436 14.93 5.98 -38.05
C PRO A 436 15.54 6.47 -36.73
N LEU A 437 15.77 7.79 -36.64
CA LEU A 437 16.17 8.45 -35.41
C LEU A 437 14.96 8.54 -34.46
N ARG A 438 15.22 8.50 -33.14
CA ARG A 438 14.18 8.59 -32.11
C ARG A 438 13.53 9.98 -32.07
N ASP A 439 14.37 11.02 -32.07
CA ASP A 439 13.93 12.41 -31.89
C ASP A 439 13.38 13.03 -33.20
N ASP A 440 13.78 12.47 -34.35
CA ASP A 440 13.22 12.79 -35.67
C ASP A 440 12.98 11.49 -36.48
N PRO A 441 11.78 10.90 -36.40
CA PRO A 441 11.44 9.69 -37.16
C PRO A 441 11.33 9.87 -38.68
N ALA A 442 11.56 11.07 -39.23
CA ALA A 442 11.70 11.29 -40.68
C ALA A 442 13.16 11.21 -41.16
N SER A 443 14.13 11.30 -40.24
CA SER A 443 15.56 11.10 -40.51
C SER A 443 15.98 9.66 -40.23
N PHE A 444 16.85 9.11 -41.07
CA PHE A 444 17.35 7.73 -40.99
C PHE A 444 18.89 7.72 -40.95
N GLY A 445 19.47 6.69 -40.33
CA GLY A 445 20.91 6.39 -40.40
C GLY A 445 21.32 5.82 -41.77
N ASP A 446 22.48 5.18 -41.84
CA ASP A 446 22.99 4.57 -43.08
C ASP A 446 22.99 3.03 -43.05
N LEU A 447 22.87 2.40 -44.24
CA LEU A 447 23.04 0.97 -44.43
C LEU A 447 24.45 0.66 -44.94
N HIS A 448 25.19 -0.12 -44.16
CA HIS A 448 26.53 -0.59 -44.42
C HIS A 448 26.50 -2.05 -44.92
N VAL A 449 26.65 -2.22 -46.22
CA VAL A 449 26.70 -3.52 -46.91
C VAL A 449 28.15 -3.99 -46.96
N LYS A 450 28.50 -4.95 -46.11
CA LYS A 450 29.81 -5.60 -46.08
C LYS A 450 29.87 -6.70 -47.14
N VAL A 451 30.73 -6.52 -48.14
CA VAL A 451 30.84 -7.44 -49.28
C VAL A 451 31.86 -8.53 -48.99
N SER A 452 31.42 -9.79 -48.95
CA SER A 452 32.27 -10.96 -48.75
C SER A 452 32.44 -11.71 -50.08
N VAL A 453 33.65 -11.68 -50.63
CA VAL A 453 33.97 -12.35 -51.90
C VAL A 453 34.25 -13.84 -51.65
N GLU A 454 33.43 -14.73 -52.21
CA GLU A 454 33.65 -16.18 -52.17
C GLU A 454 34.51 -16.64 -53.37
N PHE A 455 35.54 -17.44 -53.07
CA PHE A 455 36.46 -18.01 -54.06
C PHE A 455 35.99 -19.39 -54.54
N PRO A 456 36.16 -19.72 -55.83
CA PRO A 456 35.82 -21.05 -56.34
C PRO A 456 36.74 -22.11 -55.72
N LYS A 457 36.14 -23.20 -55.21
CA LYS A 457 36.85 -24.28 -54.49
C LYS A 457 37.88 -25.02 -55.35
N THR A 458 37.68 -25.05 -56.67
CA THR A 458 38.60 -25.61 -57.66
C THR A 458 38.53 -24.79 -58.96
N LEU A 459 39.60 -24.86 -59.76
CA LEU A 459 39.70 -24.24 -61.08
C LEU A 459 40.19 -25.27 -62.10
N THR A 460 39.61 -25.28 -63.30
CA THR A 460 40.07 -26.12 -64.41
C THR A 460 41.40 -25.61 -64.99
N ALA A 461 42.12 -26.44 -65.76
CA ALA A 461 43.39 -26.02 -66.38
C ALA A 461 43.21 -24.75 -67.23
N ALA A 462 42.28 -24.76 -68.19
CA ALA A 462 41.98 -23.61 -69.05
C ALA A 462 41.57 -22.34 -68.27
N GLN A 463 40.95 -22.46 -67.09
CA GLN A 463 40.67 -21.30 -66.23
C GLN A 463 41.95 -20.73 -65.60
N LYS A 464 42.89 -21.59 -65.17
CA LYS A 464 44.19 -21.14 -64.65
C LYS A 464 45.03 -20.48 -65.74
N ASP A 465 45.06 -21.08 -66.92
CA ASP A 465 45.80 -20.55 -68.08
C ASP A 465 45.26 -19.17 -68.49
N ALA A 466 43.93 -18.99 -68.52
CA ALA A 466 43.30 -17.70 -68.79
C ALA A 466 43.57 -16.66 -67.69
N ILE A 467 43.54 -17.04 -66.40
CA ILE A 467 43.88 -16.14 -65.29
C ILE A 467 45.34 -15.69 -65.39
N ALA A 468 46.28 -16.60 -65.70
CA ALA A 468 47.70 -16.28 -65.86
C ALA A 468 48.03 -15.40 -67.08
N GLN A 469 47.14 -15.36 -68.09
CA GLN A 469 47.26 -14.42 -69.23
C GLN A 469 46.68 -13.03 -68.93
N VAL A 470 45.66 -12.95 -68.08
CA VAL A 470 44.94 -11.69 -67.78
C VAL A 470 45.55 -10.94 -66.59
N PHE A 471 46.03 -11.65 -65.57
CA PHE A 471 46.64 -11.08 -64.38
C PHE A 471 48.16 -11.31 -64.40
N THR A 472 48.90 -10.29 -64.80
CA THR A 472 50.35 -10.25 -64.59
C THR A 472 50.68 -9.88 -63.14
N ASP A 473 51.85 -10.31 -62.67
CA ASP A 473 52.33 -10.14 -61.30
C ASP A 473 52.73 -8.67 -61.01
N GLU A 474 51.75 -7.77 -60.85
CA GLU A 474 51.97 -6.39 -60.39
C GLU A 474 52.34 -6.35 -58.90
N ARG A 475 53.58 -6.75 -58.61
CA ARG A 475 54.20 -6.58 -57.30
C ARG A 475 54.55 -5.11 -57.11
N GLN A 476 53.67 -4.39 -56.43
CA GLN A 476 54.08 -3.22 -55.65
C GLN A 476 54.66 -3.78 -54.34
N ASP A 477 55.98 -3.69 -54.19
CA ASP A 477 56.67 -4.17 -53.00
C ASP A 477 56.41 -3.24 -51.80
N LEU A 478 55.83 -3.81 -50.73
CA LEU A 478 55.58 -3.26 -49.37
C LEU A 478 54.39 -2.29 -49.23
#